data_AF-A0AA49JLY8-F1
#
_entry.id   AF-A0AA49JLY8-F1
#
_cell.length_a   1.000
_cell.length_b   1.000
_cell.length_c   1.000
_cell.angle_alpha   90.00
_cell.angle_beta   90.00
_cell.angle_gamma   90.00
#
_symmetry.space_group_name_H-M   'P 1'
#
loop_
_entity.id
_entity.type
_entity.pdbx_description
1 polymer ?
#
loop_
_entity_poly.entity_id
_entity_poly.type
_entity_poly.pdbx_seq_one_letter_code
_entity_poly.pdbx_strand_id
1 'polypeptide(L)'
;MNITGIFKALCDENRLRIFNLLSQDTLCVCDIETILNMTQSNVSRHLNKLKSEGVITCEKKAQWAYYKIDDNFIKENKLLYDYLISTLRNYPQFVKDNENYKKHKESNISCEQLTKGCE
;
A
#
# COMPACT_ATOMS: atom_id res chain seq x y z
N MET A 1 -7.74 8.51 -15.51
CA MET A 1 -6.44 8.99 -14.96
C MET A 1 -5.55 9.54 -16.08
N ASN A 2 -4.60 10.44 -15.81
CA ASN A 2 -3.62 10.89 -16.81
C ASN A 2 -2.33 10.05 -16.70
N ILE A 3 -1.80 9.57 -17.82
CA ILE A 3 -0.61 8.71 -17.89
C ILE A 3 0.60 9.34 -17.17
N THR A 4 0.85 10.63 -17.36
CA THR A 4 1.94 11.37 -16.69
C THR A 4 1.75 11.38 -15.18
N GLY A 5 0.51 11.51 -14.71
CA GLY A 5 0.15 11.46 -13.29
C GLY A 5 0.47 10.10 -12.68
N ILE A 6 0.06 9.02 -13.33
CA ILE A 6 0.34 7.63 -12.93
C ILE A 6 1.85 7.40 -12.81
N PHE A 7 2.62 7.72 -13.86
CA PHE A 7 4.07 7.51 -13.82
C PHE A 7 4.77 8.39 -12.77
N LYS A 8 4.33 9.63 -12.58
CA LYS A 8 4.80 10.46 -11.46
C LYS A 8 4.45 9.86 -10.10
N ALA A 9 3.32 9.15 -9.98
CA ALA A 9 2.90 8.44 -8.78
C ALA A 9 3.79 7.23 -8.49
N LEU A 10 4.18 6.48 -9.52
CA LEU A 10 4.89 5.21 -9.42
C LEU A 10 6.42 5.33 -9.48
N CYS A 11 6.98 6.44 -9.98
CA CYS A 11 8.43 6.65 -10.11
C CYS A 11 9.09 7.03 -8.78
N ASP A 12 8.93 6.18 -7.77
CA ASP A 12 9.54 6.33 -6.44
C ASP A 12 9.49 4.99 -5.72
N GLU A 13 10.62 4.62 -5.13
CA GLU A 13 10.82 3.30 -4.55
C GLU A 13 9.83 3.02 -3.41
N ASN A 14 9.65 3.98 -2.49
CA ASN A 14 8.75 3.81 -1.36
C ASN A 14 7.28 3.66 -1.81
N ARG A 15 6.85 4.40 -2.83
CA ARG A 15 5.51 4.24 -3.41
C ARG A 15 5.33 2.90 -4.10
N LEU A 16 6.35 2.38 -4.77
CA LEU A 16 6.31 1.02 -5.31
C LEU A 16 6.27 -0.03 -4.19
N ARG A 17 7.02 0.17 -3.09
CA ARG A 17 6.99 -0.74 -1.93
C ARG A 17 5.61 -0.78 -1.29
N ILE A 18 4.98 0.39 -1.10
CA ILE A 18 3.60 0.51 -0.63
C ILE A 18 2.64 -0.17 -1.61
N PHE A 19 2.76 0.09 -2.92
CA PHE A 19 1.94 -0.54 -3.94
C PHE A 19 2.06 -2.08 -3.91
N ASN A 20 3.27 -2.61 -3.73
CA ASN A 20 3.50 -4.04 -3.59
C ASN A 20 2.74 -4.61 -2.39
N LEU A 21 2.78 -3.96 -1.22
CA LEU A 21 1.99 -4.40 -0.06
C LEU A 21 0.49 -4.34 -0.31
N LEU A 22 0.01 -3.25 -0.90
CA LEU A 22 -1.42 -3.05 -1.21
C LEU A 22 -1.94 -3.97 -2.33
N SER A 23 -1.05 -4.60 -3.09
CA SER A 23 -1.40 -5.66 -4.05
C SER A 23 -1.71 -6.99 -3.37
N GLN A 24 -1.28 -7.17 -2.12
CA GLN A 24 -1.53 -8.37 -1.33
C GLN A 24 -2.78 -8.21 -0.46
N ASP A 25 -3.03 -7.01 0.05
CA ASP A 25 -4.08 -6.79 1.06
C ASP A 25 -4.50 -5.31 1.19
N THR A 26 -5.56 -5.09 1.96
CA THR A 26 -5.98 -3.77 2.42
C THR A 26 -5.29 -3.46 3.76
N LEU A 27 -4.60 -2.32 3.85
CA LEU A 27 -3.75 -1.97 5.01
C LEU A 27 -4.00 -0.56 5.52
N CYS A 28 -3.86 -0.34 6.83
CA CYS A 28 -3.86 1.00 7.39
C CYS A 28 -2.45 1.63 7.39
N VAL A 29 -2.36 2.91 7.74
CA VAL A 29 -1.07 3.64 7.81
C VAL A 29 -0.09 2.96 8.79
N CYS A 30 -0.57 2.51 9.95
CA CYS A 30 0.25 1.89 10.98
C CYS A 30 0.81 0.53 10.54
N ASP A 31 0.04 -0.26 9.77
CA ASP A 31 0.53 -1.51 9.21
C ASP A 31 1.69 -1.24 8.25
N ILE A 32 1.51 -0.30 7.32
CA ILE A 32 2.51 0.05 6.31
C ILE A 32 3.77 0.63 6.97
N GLU A 33 3.59 1.47 7.99
CA GLU A 33 4.68 2.01 8.80
C GLU A 33 5.55 0.89 9.38
N THR A 34 4.91 -0.07 10.03
CA THR A 34 5.56 -1.20 10.70
C THR A 34 6.27 -2.11 9.70
N ILE A 35 5.59 -2.48 8.61
CA ILE A 35 6.13 -3.43 7.62
C ILE A 35 7.32 -2.84 6.87
N LEU A 36 7.24 -1.56 6.49
CA LEU A 36 8.25 -0.91 5.66
C LEU A 36 9.35 -0.19 6.46
N ASN A 37 9.21 -0.13 7.79
CA ASN A 37 10.07 0.64 8.70
C ASN A 37 10.20 2.10 8.26
N MET A 38 9.06 2.74 8.03
CA MET A 38 8.94 4.16 7.70
C MET A 38 8.29 4.90 8.86
N THR A 39 8.20 6.23 8.80
CA THR A 39 7.38 7.00 9.75
C THR A 39 5.97 7.19 9.20
N GLN A 40 4.96 7.32 10.08
CA GLN A 40 3.58 7.62 9.63
C GLN A 40 3.46 8.84 8.73
N SER A 41 4.23 9.89 8.99
CA SER A 41 4.22 11.12 8.19
C SER A 41 4.74 10.88 6.76
N ASN A 42 5.75 10.04 6.62
CA ASN A 42 6.28 9.65 5.31
C ASN A 42 5.28 8.75 4.56
N VAL A 43 4.75 7.73 5.22
CA VAL A 43 3.73 6.83 4.65
C VAL A 43 2.52 7.62 4.18
N SER A 44 1.99 8.52 5.02
CA SER A 44 0.83 9.36 4.70
C SER A 44 1.08 10.24 3.46
N ARG A 45 2.28 10.82 3.32
CA ARG A 45 2.66 11.60 2.14
C ARG A 45 2.63 10.75 0.87
N HIS A 46 3.20 9.55 0.92
CA HIS A 46 3.23 8.64 -0.23
C HIS A 46 1.82 8.14 -0.60
N LEU A 47 1.00 7.76 0.38
CA LEU A 47 -0.40 7.36 0.18
C LEU A 47 -1.23 8.48 -0.43
N ASN A 48 -1.07 9.72 0.05
CA ASN A 48 -1.77 10.87 -0.52
C ASN A 48 -1.43 11.08 -1.99
N LYS A 49 -0.15 10.92 -2.37
CA LYS A 49 0.26 11.07 -3.77
C LYS A 49 -0.32 9.95 -4.64
N LEU A 50 -0.26 8.69 -4.21
CA LEU A 50 -0.86 7.56 -4.92
C LEU A 50 -2.38 7.74 -5.08
N LYS A 51 -3.06 8.18 -4.02
CA LYS A 51 -4.50 8.43 -4.00
C LYS A 51 -4.90 9.59 -4.93
N SER A 52 -4.16 10.68 -4.91
CA SER A 52 -4.44 11.85 -5.77
C SER A 52 -4.37 11.53 -7.26
N GLU A 53 -3.62 10.48 -7.63
CA GLU A 53 -3.45 10.02 -9.01
C GLU A 53 -4.37 8.83 -9.34
N GLY A 54 -5.25 8.44 -8.42
CA GLY A 54 -6.22 7.36 -8.60
C GLY A 54 -5.65 5.94 -8.58
N VAL A 55 -4.39 5.75 -8.17
CA VAL A 55 -3.74 4.43 -8.11
C VAL A 55 -4.31 3.59 -6.96
N ILE A 56 -4.63 4.24 -5.84
CA ILE A 56 -5.18 3.62 -4.64
C ILE A 56 -6.42 4.39 -4.19
N THR A 57 -7.27 3.70 -3.46
CA THR A 57 -8.41 4.29 -2.76
C THR A 57 -8.28 4.07 -1.25
N CYS A 58 -9.10 4.76 -0.47
CA CYS A 58 -9.17 4.54 0.97
C CYS A 58 -10.61 4.48 1.48
N GLU A 59 -10.83 3.64 2.48
CA GLU A 59 -12.08 3.51 3.20
C GLU A 59 -11.82 3.77 4.70
N LYS A 60 -12.70 4.55 5.32
CA LYS A 60 -12.64 4.76 6.77
C LYS A 60 -13.42 3.66 7.47
N LYS A 61 -12.76 2.95 8.39
CA LYS A 61 -13.39 2.00 9.31
C LYS A 61 -13.11 2.45 10.74
N ALA A 62 -14.16 2.91 11.43
CA ALA A 62 -14.04 3.56 12.74
C ALA A 62 -13.01 4.71 12.70
N GLN A 63 -11.97 4.64 13.53
CA GLN A 63 -10.94 5.68 13.63
C GLN A 63 -9.81 5.55 12.60
N TRP A 64 -9.75 4.47 11.84
CA TRP A 64 -8.64 4.20 10.91
C TRP A 64 -9.05 4.36 9.45
N ALA A 65 -8.10 4.81 8.64
CA ALA A 65 -8.20 4.80 7.19
C ALA A 65 -7.42 3.59 6.64
N TYR A 66 -8.12 2.76 5.89
CA TYR A 66 -7.57 1.59 5.21
C TYR A 66 -7.43 1.89 3.72
N TYR A 67 -6.32 1.46 3.14
CA TYR A 67 -5.96 1.71 1.76
C TYR A 67 -5.91 0.40 0.99
N LYS A 68 -6.32 0.45 -0.27
CA LYS A 68 -6.21 -0.65 -1.24
C LYS A 68 -5.95 -0.10 -2.63
N ILE A 69 -5.45 -0.94 -3.54
CA ILE A 69 -5.37 -0.55 -4.96
C ILE A 69 -6.80 -0.28 -5.47
N ASP A 70 -6.96 0.79 -6.25
CA ASP A 70 -8.27 1.14 -6.81
C ASP A 70 -8.67 0.14 -7.90
N ASP A 71 -9.88 -0.40 -7.81
CA ASP A 71 -10.39 -1.39 -8.78
C ASP A 71 -10.47 -0.79 -10.20
N ASN A 72 -10.71 0.53 -10.33
CA ASN A 72 -10.67 1.22 -11.62
C ASN A 72 -9.24 1.36 -12.14
N PHE A 73 -8.24 1.54 -11.26
CA PHE A 73 -6.84 1.54 -11.68
C PHE A 73 -6.47 0.20 -12.32
N ILE A 74 -6.85 -0.91 -11.68
CA ILE A 74 -6.61 -2.26 -12.21
C ILE A 74 -7.33 -2.45 -13.55
N LYS A 75 -8.62 -2.09 -13.62
CA LYS A 75 -9.44 -2.25 -14.82
C LYS A 75 -8.90 -1.44 -16.01
N GLU A 76 -8.56 -0.18 -15.79
CA GLU A 76 -8.09 0.73 -16.86
C GLU A 76 -6.63 0.48 -17.25
N ASN A 77 -5.80 -0.04 -16.34
CA ASN A 77 -4.35 -0.18 -16.53
C ASN A 77 -3.88 -1.62 -16.39
N LYS A 78 -4.71 -2.60 -16.78
CA LYS A 78 -4.47 -4.03 -16.54
C LYS A 78 -3.06 -4.50 -16.94
N LEU A 79 -2.58 -4.12 -18.13
CA LEU A 79 -1.25 -4.50 -18.61
C LEU A 79 -0.13 -3.95 -17.72
N LEU A 80 -0.25 -2.70 -17.28
CA LEU A 80 0.70 -2.08 -16.36
C LEU A 80 0.64 -2.75 -14.99
N TYR A 81 -0.57 -3.01 -14.47
CA TYR A 81 -0.78 -3.70 -13.21
C TYR A 81 -0.12 -5.09 -13.21
N ASP A 82 -0.42 -5.90 -14.23
CA ASP A 82 0.14 -7.24 -14.41
C ASP A 82 1.68 -7.21 -14.52
N TYR A 83 2.22 -6.24 -15.25
CA TYR A 83 3.67 -6.02 -15.34
C TYR A 83 4.28 -5.66 -13.98
N LEU A 84 3.68 -4.72 -13.25
CA LEU A 84 4.19 -4.30 -11.93
C LEU A 84 4.19 -5.48 -10.95
N ILE A 85 3.07 -6.19 -10.78
CA ILE A 85 3.00 -7.29 -9.81
C ILE A 85 3.92 -8.45 -10.17
N SER A 86 4.12 -8.75 -11.47
CA SER A 86 5.03 -9.81 -11.90
C SER A 86 6.49 -9.42 -11.71
N THR A 87 6.83 -8.16 -11.96
CA THR A 87 8.21 -7.66 -11.87
C THR A 87 8.63 -7.43 -10.42
N LEU A 88 7.77 -6.78 -9.61
CA LEU A 88 8.06 -6.46 -8.21
C LEU A 88 8.34 -7.71 -7.35
N ARG A 89 7.69 -8.85 -7.65
CA ARG A 89 7.93 -10.13 -6.96
C ARG A 89 9.37 -10.64 -7.03
N ASN A 90 10.15 -10.19 -8.02
CA ASN A 90 11.52 -10.69 -8.24
C ASN A 90 12.59 -9.78 -7.64
N TYR A 91 12.23 -8.58 -7.14
CA TYR A 91 13.21 -7.67 -6.57
C TYR A 91 13.45 -7.95 -5.09
N PRO A 92 14.71 -8.08 -4.63
CA PRO A 92 15.04 -8.51 -3.27
C PRO A 92 14.37 -7.69 -2.15
N GLN A 93 14.32 -6.36 -2.31
CA GLN A 93 13.70 -5.49 -1.30
C GLN A 93 12.20 -5.74 -1.15
N PHE A 94 11.50 -6.02 -2.24
CA PHE A 94 10.05 -6.26 -2.24
C PHE A 94 9.72 -7.66 -1.71
N VAL A 95 10.58 -8.65 -1.98
CA VAL A 95 10.50 -9.97 -1.34
C VAL A 95 10.63 -9.84 0.17
N LYS A 96 11.61 -9.07 0.64
CA LYS A 96 11.80 -8.79 2.07
C LYS A 96 10.59 -8.07 2.70
N ASP A 97 10.03 -7.08 2.02
CA ASP A 97 8.82 -6.39 2.48
C ASP A 97 7.63 -7.36 2.60
N ASN A 98 7.50 -8.33 1.67
CA ASN A 98 6.47 -9.37 1.73
C ASN A 98 6.67 -10.34 2.90
N GLU A 99 7.92 -10.68 3.24
CA GLU A 99 8.23 -11.47 4.44
C GLU A 99 7.88 -10.72 5.72
N ASN A 100 8.18 -9.42 5.78
CA ASN A 100 7.78 -8.57 6.90
C ASN A 100 6.25 -8.50 7.03
N TYR A 101 5.53 -8.36 5.92
CA TYR A 101 4.07 -8.39 5.90
C TYR A 101 3.51 -9.70 6.47
N LYS A 102 4.06 -10.86 6.07
CA LYS A 102 3.63 -12.16 6.61
C LYS A 102 3.84 -12.25 8.13
N LYS A 103 5.01 -11.84 8.61
CA LYS A 103 5.31 -11.79 10.05
C LYS A 103 4.37 -10.86 10.82
N HIS A 104 4.05 -9.70 10.24
CA HIS A 104 3.10 -8.74 10.81
C HIS A 104 1.70 -9.34 10.95
N LYS A 105 1.20 -10.02 9.92
CA LYS A 105 -0.11 -10.70 9.93
C LYS A 105 -0.17 -11.85 10.94
N GLU A 106 0.88 -12.65 11.04
CA GLU A 106 0.96 -13.77 12.00
C GLU A 106 0.97 -13.30 13.46
N SER A 107 1.44 -12.07 13.71
CA SER A 107 1.52 -11.50 15.06
C SER A 107 0.17 -11.08 15.64
N ASN A 108 -0.95 -11.11 14.89
CA ASN A 108 -2.29 -10.64 15.31
C ASN A 108 -2.31 -9.21 15.88
N ILE A 109 -1.34 -8.37 15.53
CA ILE A 109 -1.30 -6.93 15.83
C ILE A 109 -1.76 -6.20 14.56
N SER A 110 -3.00 -6.44 14.14
CA SER A 110 -3.61 -5.65 13.08
C SER A 110 -4.61 -4.68 13.69
N CYS A 111 -4.69 -3.45 13.15
CA CYS A 111 -5.64 -2.46 13.65
C CYS A 111 -7.11 -2.92 13.53
N GLU A 112 -7.41 -3.95 12.73
CA GLU A 112 -8.75 -4.55 12.65
C GLU A 112 -9.13 -5.34 13.91
N GLN A 113 -8.17 -5.78 14.72
CA GLN A 113 -8.40 -6.57 15.95
C GLN A 113 -8.43 -5.73 17.24
N LEU A 114 -8.12 -4.44 17.17
CA LEU A 114 -8.05 -3.52 18.32
C LEU A 114 -9.29 -2.65 18.48
N THR A 115 -10.50 -3.23 18.53
CA THR A 115 -11.73 -2.51 18.99
C THR A 115 -11.75 -2.21 20.49
N LYS A 116 -10.60 -2.29 21.18
CA LYS A 116 -10.46 -1.88 22.58
C LYS A 116 -9.21 -1.04 22.76
N GLY A 117 -9.43 0.24 23.03
CA GLY A 117 -8.51 1.09 23.77
C GLY A 117 -7.44 1.76 22.91
N CYS A 118 -7.80 2.89 22.32
CA CYS A 118 -6.91 4.04 22.24
C CYS A 118 -7.82 5.27 22.41
N GLU A 119 -7.84 5.80 23.62
CA GLU A 119 -8.36 7.14 23.95
C GLU A 119 -7.53 8.23 23.27
#